data_AF-A0A6V7I0K7-F1
#
_entry.id   AF-A0A6V7I0K7-F1
#
_cell.length_a   1.000
_cell.length_b   1.000
_cell.length_c   1.000
_cell.angle_alpha   90.00
_cell.angle_beta   90.00
_cell.angle_gamma   90.00
#
_symmetry.space_group_name_H-M   'P 1'
#
loop_
_entity.id
_entity.type
_entity.pdbx_description
1 polymer ?
#
loop_
_entity_poly.entity_id
_entity_poly.type
_entity_poly.pdbx_seq_one_letter_code
_entity_poly.pdbx_strand_id
1 'polypeptide(L)' 'MISRLYLDTATLVWNGNGIEGKDAIQKFWIELPPSEHNFNTLDAQPIT' A
#
# COMPACT_ATOMS: atom_id res chain seq x y z
N MET A 1 -5.87 -9.04 -4.12
CA MET A 1 -5.98 -9.27 -2.66
C MET A 1 -5.59 -8.02 -1.88
N ILE A 2 -4.45 -7.39 -2.18
CA ILE A 2 -4.03 -6.10 -1.60
C ILE A 2 -5.00 -4.93 -1.90
N SER A 3 -5.66 -4.95 -3.06
CA SER A 3 -6.59 -3.90 -3.48
C SER A 3 -7.84 -3.75 -2.61
N ARG A 4 -8.19 -4.76 -1.82
CA ARG A 4 -9.31 -4.67 -0.86
C ARG A 4 -8.92 -3.96 0.45
N LEU A 5 -7.63 -3.70 0.68
CA LEU A 5 -7.13 -3.00 1.85
C LEU A 5 -7.17 -1.47 1.68
N TYR A 6 -7.40 -0.99 0.45
CA TYR A 6 -7.42 0.43 0.11
C TYR A 6 -8.86 0.92 -0.08
N LEU A 7 -9.16 2.09 0.49
CA LEU A 7 -10.35 2.87 0.18
C LEU A 7 -10.27 3.42 -1.24
N ASP A 8 -11.41 3.74 -1.85
CA ASP A 8 -11.43 4.31 -3.21
C ASP A 8 -10.72 5.68 -3.26
N THR A 9 -10.66 6.40 -2.14
CA THR A 9 -9.95 7.67 -1.94
C THR A 9 -8.55 7.52 -1.34
N ALA A 10 -7.99 6.30 -1.26
CA ALA A 10 -6.69 6.10 -0.64
C ALA A 10 -5.54 6.66 -1.49
N THR A 11 -4.48 7.07 -0.80
CA THR A 11 -3.22 7.53 -1.40
C THR A 11 -2.08 6.63 -0.91
N LEU A 12 -1.36 6.02 -1.84
CA LEU A 12 -0.12 5.28 -1.57
C LEU A 12 1.06 6.19 -1.92
N VAL A 13 2.03 6.32 -1.02
CA VAL A 13 3.31 6.99 -1.31
C VAL A 13 4.41 5.94 -1.32
N TRP A 14 5.07 5.76 -2.47
CA TRP A 14 6.16 4.80 -2.64
C TRP A 14 7.44 5.50 -3.14
N ASN A 15 8.50 5.49 -2.34
CA ASN A 15 9.77 6.18 -2.63
C ASN A 15 9.57 7.66 -3.07
N GLY A 16 8.60 8.36 -2.46
CA GLY A 16 8.28 9.76 -2.78
C GLY A 16 7.32 9.96 -3.97
N ASN A 17 6.91 8.90 -4.67
CA ASN A 17 5.88 8.98 -5.70
C ASN A 17 4.50 8.72 -5.09
N GLY A 18 3.59 9.68 -5.21
CA GLY A 18 2.20 9.56 -4.78
C GLY A 18 1.34 8.89 -5.87
N ILE A 19 0.57 7.89 -5.48
CA ILE A 19 -0.39 7.18 -6.31
C ILE A 19 -1.75 7.30 -5.62
N GLU A 20 -2.71 7.89 -6.31
CA GLU A 20 -4.03 8.17 -5.77
C GLU A 20 -5.08 7.27 -6.42
N GLY A 21 -5.99 6.76 -5.60
CA GLY A 21 -7.10 5.93 -6.07
C GLY A 21 -6.75 4.45 -6.08
N LYS A 22 -7.71 3.65 -5.62
CA LYS A 22 -7.57 2.19 -5.45
C LYS A 22 -7.20 1.44 -6.72
N ASP A 23 -7.77 1.79 -7.88
CA ASP A 23 -7.45 1.14 -9.16
C ASP A 23 -5.99 1.37 -9.58
N ALA A 24 -5.48 2.60 -9.38
CA ALA A 24 -4.09 2.94 -9.69
C ALA A 24 -3.12 2.22 -8.74
N ILE A 25 -3.44 2.19 -7.45
CA ILE A 25 -2.68 1.45 -6.43
C ILE A 25 -2.68 -0.05 -6.75
N GLN A 26 -3.82 -0.62 -7.16
CA GLN A 26 -3.91 -2.02 -7.54
C GLN A 26 -3.02 -2.34 -8.75
N LYS A 27 -3.07 -1.50 -9.78
CA LYS A 27 -2.24 -1.67 -10.97
C LYS A 27 -0.75 -1.64 -10.61
N PHE A 28 -0.34 -0.69 -9.77
CA PHE A 28 1.03 -0.57 -9.28
C PHE A 28 1.51 -1.87 -8.61
N TRP A 29 0.71 -2.46 -7.72
CA TRP A 29 1.08 -3.71 -7.05
C TRP A 29 1.21 -4.92 -7.99
N ILE A 30 0.48 -4.95 -9.11
CA ILE A 30 0.55 -6.05 -10.11
C ILE A 30 1.81 -5.91 -10.98
N GLU A 31 2.27 -4.68 -11.23
CA GLU A 31 3.44 -4.41 -12.05
C GLU A 31 4.76 -4.64 -11.31
N LEU A 32 4.73 -4.72 -9.97
CA LEU A 32 5.91 -5.01 -9.17
C LEU A 32 6.32 -6.50 -9.25
N PRO A 33 7.62 -6.79 -9.22
CA PRO A 33 8.10 -8.16 -9.14
C PRO A 33 7.69 -8.82 -7.82
N PRO A 34 7.59 -10.17 -7.79
CA PRO A 34 7.32 -10.91 -6.56
C PRO A 34 8.36 -10.59 -5.49
N SER A 35 7.88 -10.38 -4.26
CA SER A 35 8.72 -10.03 -3.12
C SER A 35 8.37 -10.92 -1.93
N GLU A 36 9.39 -11.23 -1.12
CA GLU A 36 9.22 -11.90 0.17
C GLU A 36 9.48 -10.88 1.28
N HIS A 37 8.49 -10.69 2.15
CA HIS A 37 8.58 -9.76 3.26
C HIS A 37 8.59 -10.53 4.58
N ASN A 38 9.63 -10.33 5.38
CA ASN A 38 9.73 -10.86 6.73
C ASN A 38 9.55 -9.69 7.71
N PHE A 39 8.58 -9.79 8.64
CA PHE A 39 8.33 -8.76 9.63
C PHE A 39 9.17 -9.01 10.89
N ASN A 40 9.99 -8.05 11.28
CA ASN A 40 10.83 -8.16 12.47
C ASN A 40 10.20 -7.52 13.71
N THR A 41 9.57 -6.35 13.54
CA THR A 41 9.02 -5.53 14.63
C THR A 41 7.84 -4.71 14.12
N LEU A 42 6.85 -4.47 14.99
CA LEU A 42 5.66 -3.66 14.72
C LEU A 42 5.33 -2.82 15.96
N ASP A 43 5.01 -1.55 15.77
CA ASP A 43 4.52 -0.65 16.81
C ASP A 43 3.26 0.09 16.33
N ALA A 44 2.32 0.36 17.22
CA ALA A 44 1.04 0.99 16.88
C ALA A 44 0.55 1.91 18.02
N GLN A 45 0.04 3.09 17.65
CA GLN A 45 -0.53 4.06 18.59
C GLN A 45 -1.96 4.44 18.18
N PRO A 46 -2.88 4.64 19.15
CA PRO A 46 -4.22 5.10 18.86
C PRO A 46 -4.19 6.56 18.37
N ILE A 47 -5.05 6.89 17.41
CA ILE A 47 -5.26 8.27 16.97
C ILE A 47 -6.33 8.90 17.88
N THR A 48 -6.08 10.13 18.36
CA THR A 48 -6.99 10.89 19.22
C THR A 48 -7.97 11.72 18.39
#